data_AF-A0A0F2N9G3-F1
#
_entry.id   AF-A0A0F2N9G3-F1
#
_cell.length_a   1.000
_cell.length_b   1.000
_cell.length_c   1.000
_cell.angle_alpha   90.00
_cell.angle_beta   90.00
_cell.angle_gamma   90.00
#
_symmetry.space_group_name_H-M   'P 1'
#
loop_
_entity.id
_entity.type
_entity.pdbx_description
1 polymer ?
#
loop_
_entity_poly.entity_id
_entity_poly.type
_entity_poly.pdbx_seq_one_letter_code
_entity_poly.pdbx_strand_id
1 'polypeptide(L)'
;MSEYLNNKEYKQQILKGLIKDLHSGRNFDAVKREFNDLVKEVDATEIASMEQQLISEGMPPEEIKKLCDVHAAVFRDSLLNNQQPELIPGHPLHIVKHENDEARKTLDSIAEGIEALSQVREDRTTILEDLKEKVSFFRSNLDKHFSKKENIFFPYLEKRNITGPPSVMWSVDDEIRDMVKSFKKLVNKWDPGNSRELDEMKDSFIKMRDRVTEMFFKEENILTPMMQNALSEEEWAEIKEQSSEFGMIFSDPGAGIWKAESVSNTQARPQRDDKGLGLDTGSLTPAEINAILTNLPIDITFVGKDDTVRYFSQGKERIFTRTKSIIGRKVQNCHPPESVHVVEKIVSDFKTGKHSNAEFWLELNGSFIHIRYLALMDSEGEYMGTMEVSMDLTRLRALQGERRLLQYEDMRH
;
A
#
# COMPACT_ATOMS: atom_id res chain seq x y z
N MET A 1 12.06 34.96 33.28
CA MET A 1 12.91 34.44 32.18
C MET A 1 12.82 32.92 32.00
N SER A 2 12.56 32.11 33.04
CA SER A 2 12.26 30.67 32.86
C SER A 2 10.82 30.35 32.45
N GLU A 3 9.85 31.25 32.66
CA GLU A 3 8.46 31.05 32.24
C GLU A 3 8.25 31.13 30.72
N TYR A 4 9.13 31.80 29.97
CA TYR A 4 9.04 31.92 28.51
C TYR A 4 9.60 30.70 27.78
N LEU A 5 10.48 29.93 28.42
CA LEU A 5 11.04 28.69 27.86
C LEU A 5 10.03 27.53 27.86
N ASN A 6 8.92 27.64 28.57
CA ASN A 6 7.86 26.63 28.61
C ASN A 6 6.67 26.93 27.67
N ASN A 7 6.74 28.02 26.88
CA ASN A 7 5.68 28.35 25.94
C ASN A 7 5.93 27.68 24.58
N LYS A 8 4.99 26.80 24.19
CA LYS A 8 5.01 26.01 22.94
C LYS A 8 5.18 26.89 21.70
N GLU A 9 4.47 28.01 21.65
CA GLU A 9 4.54 28.95 20.51
C GLU A 9 5.91 29.64 20.39
N TYR A 10 6.59 29.87 21.52
CA TYR A 10 7.91 30.50 21.54
C TYR A 10 9.00 29.55 21.08
N LYS A 11 8.96 28.28 21.53
CA LYS A 11 9.84 27.21 21.01
C LYS A 11 9.69 27.07 19.50
N GLN A 12 8.45 27.07 19.01
CA GLN A 12 8.13 26.99 17.58
C GLN A 12 8.73 28.15 16.77
N GLN A 13 8.67 29.39 17.27
CA GLN A 13 9.25 30.54 16.58
C GLN A 13 10.78 30.49 16.49
N ILE A 14 11.46 30.07 17.56
CA ILE A 14 12.93 29.96 17.56
C ILE A 14 13.37 28.85 16.60
N LEU A 15 12.73 27.68 16.68
CA LEU A 15 12.99 26.56 15.78
C LEU A 15 12.79 26.96 14.31
N LYS A 16 11.72 27.70 13.99
CA LYS A 16 11.48 28.26 12.66
C LYS A 16 12.61 29.21 12.19
N GLY A 17 13.16 30.00 13.11
CA GLY A 17 14.33 30.85 12.86
C GLY A 17 15.58 30.02 12.51
N LEU A 18 15.88 29.00 13.33
CA LEU A 18 17.03 28.11 13.12
C LEU A 18 16.95 27.35 11.79
N ILE A 19 15.74 26.94 11.39
CA ILE A 19 15.45 26.30 10.11
C ILE A 19 15.74 27.25 8.92
N LYS A 20 15.30 28.50 9.01
CA LYS A 20 15.57 29.52 7.98
C LYS A 20 17.05 29.88 7.92
N ASP A 21 17.72 29.97 9.06
CA ASP A 21 19.14 30.27 9.16
C ASP A 21 19.99 29.17 8.49
N LEU A 22 19.64 27.91 8.66
CA LEU A 22 20.28 26.79 8.00
C LEU A 22 20.17 26.91 6.47
N HIS A 23 19.02 27.35 5.96
CA HIS A 23 18.79 27.59 4.54
C HIS A 23 19.60 28.78 3.99
N SER A 24 19.88 29.78 4.84
CA SER A 24 20.72 30.93 4.49
C SER A 24 22.23 30.62 4.43
N GLY A 25 22.64 29.36 4.66
CA GLY A 25 24.03 28.93 4.57
C GLY A 25 24.82 29.04 5.88
N ARG A 26 24.12 29.17 7.03
CA ARG A 26 24.76 29.18 8.35
C ARG A 26 25.44 27.83 8.63
N ASN A 27 26.55 27.87 9.39
CA ASN A 27 27.34 26.68 9.70
C ASN A 27 26.52 25.63 10.47
N PHE A 28 26.51 24.41 9.93
CA PHE A 28 25.75 23.27 10.43
C PHE A 28 26.02 22.93 11.91
N ASP A 29 27.28 22.93 12.34
CA ASP A 29 27.66 22.57 13.71
C ASP A 29 27.29 23.63 14.75
N ALA A 30 27.14 24.89 14.32
CA ALA A 30 26.68 25.99 15.16
C ALA A 30 25.17 25.92 15.36
N VAL A 31 24.41 25.68 14.29
CA VAL A 31 22.94 25.49 14.36
C VAL A 31 22.61 24.24 15.17
N LYS A 32 23.33 23.13 14.98
CA LYS A 32 23.19 21.90 15.78
C LYS A 32 23.34 22.15 17.28
N ARG A 33 24.28 22.99 17.70
CA ARG A 33 24.50 23.32 19.13
C ARG A 33 23.38 24.18 19.72
N GLU A 34 23.01 25.28 19.06
CA GLU A 34 21.92 26.16 19.51
C GLU A 34 20.59 25.42 19.61
N PHE A 35 20.39 24.46 18.69
CA PHE A 35 19.20 23.64 18.64
C PHE A 35 19.18 22.54 19.71
N ASN A 36 20.32 21.87 19.99
CA ASN A 36 20.42 20.89 21.07
C ASN A 36 20.16 21.50 22.47
N ASP A 37 20.55 22.75 22.69
CA ASP A 37 20.26 23.42 23.97
C ASP A 37 18.78 23.81 24.12
N LEU A 38 18.08 24.04 23.01
CA LEU A 38 16.66 24.39 23.00
C LEU A 38 15.73 23.15 23.05
N VAL A 39 16.20 22.01 22.55
CA VAL A 39 15.38 20.82 22.28
C VAL A 39 15.72 19.60 23.15
N LYS A 40 16.21 19.82 24.38
CA LYS A 40 16.29 18.72 25.37
C LYS A 40 14.91 18.19 25.80
N GLU A 41 13.81 18.84 25.40
CA GLU A 41 12.45 18.55 25.89
C GLU A 41 11.34 18.58 24.82
N VAL A 42 11.65 18.50 23.51
CA VAL A 42 10.60 18.52 22.45
C VAL A 42 10.31 17.09 21.99
N ASP A 43 9.03 16.73 21.93
CA ASP A 43 8.58 15.41 21.48
C ASP A 43 8.49 15.32 19.93
N ALA A 44 8.59 14.11 19.39
CA ALA A 44 8.51 13.83 17.95
C ALA A 44 7.18 14.33 17.32
N THR A 45 6.08 14.33 18.08
CA THR A 45 4.80 14.85 17.60
C THR A 45 4.77 16.36 17.44
N GLU A 46 5.47 17.09 18.30
CA GLU A 46 5.57 18.56 18.20
C GLU A 46 6.34 18.94 16.94
N ILE A 47 7.37 18.17 16.58
CA ILE A 47 8.15 18.36 15.35
C ILE A 47 7.28 18.14 14.10
N ALA A 48 6.54 17.04 14.03
CA ALA A 48 5.67 16.75 12.89
C ALA A 48 4.59 17.83 12.69
N SER A 49 4.05 18.37 13.79
CA SER A 49 3.08 19.47 13.73
C SER A 49 3.67 20.74 13.11
N MET A 50 4.94 21.00 13.37
CA MET A 50 5.66 22.17 12.84
C MET A 50 6.00 22.01 11.36
N GLU A 51 6.39 20.81 10.93
CA GLU A 51 6.63 20.50 9.52
C GLU A 51 5.34 20.69 8.71
N GLN A 52 4.21 20.19 9.21
CA GLN A 52 2.91 20.38 8.59
C GLN A 52 2.54 21.87 8.46
N GLN A 53 2.95 22.69 9.43
CA GLN A 53 2.75 24.14 9.39
C GLN A 53 3.66 24.82 8.35
N LEU A 54 4.91 24.38 8.18
CA LEU A 54 5.79 24.91 7.14
C LEU A 54 5.29 24.55 5.73
N ILE A 55 4.73 23.35 5.55
CA ILE A 55 4.05 22.95 4.31
C ILE A 55 2.86 23.86 4.03
N SER A 56 2.00 24.08 5.02
CA SER A 56 0.79 24.90 4.85
C SER A 56 1.09 26.38 4.59
N GLU A 57 2.27 26.86 5.03
CA GLU A 57 2.78 28.19 4.72
C GLU A 57 3.46 28.29 3.33
N GLY A 58 3.49 27.21 2.55
CA GLY A 58 3.93 27.21 1.15
C GLY A 58 5.39 26.80 0.92
N MET A 59 6.04 26.14 1.87
CA MET A 59 7.39 25.61 1.68
C MET A 59 7.38 24.38 0.74
N PRO A 60 8.30 24.29 -0.25
CA PRO A 60 8.39 23.14 -1.14
C PRO A 60 8.78 21.84 -0.40
N PRO A 61 8.13 20.69 -0.70
CA PRO A 61 8.46 19.40 -0.09
C PRO A 61 9.94 18.99 -0.22
N GLU A 62 10.61 19.39 -1.30
CA GLU A 62 12.02 19.07 -1.54
C GLU A 62 12.99 19.81 -0.60
N GLU A 63 12.62 21.02 -0.15
CA GLU A 63 13.39 21.77 0.86
C GLU A 63 13.18 21.17 2.25
N ILE A 64 11.98 20.65 2.51
CA ILE A 64 11.65 19.93 3.75
C ILE A 64 12.43 18.61 3.84
N LYS A 65 12.62 17.92 2.72
CA LYS A 65 13.47 16.71 2.68
C LYS A 65 14.91 16.97 3.15
N LYS A 66 15.51 18.10 2.75
CA LYS A 66 16.85 18.51 3.24
C LYS A 66 16.84 18.84 4.74
N LEU A 67 15.74 19.41 5.25
CA LEU A 67 15.53 19.64 6.68
C LEU A 67 15.41 18.34 7.47
N CYS A 68 14.74 17.33 6.92
CA CYS A 68 14.60 16.01 7.57
C CYS A 68 15.95 15.34 7.84
N ASP A 69 16.91 15.43 6.91
CA ASP A 69 18.25 14.83 7.09
C ASP A 69 19.06 15.54 8.19
N VAL A 70 18.92 16.87 8.30
CA VAL A 70 19.59 17.68 9.34
C VAL A 70 18.93 17.49 10.70
N HIS A 71 17.60 17.54 10.77
CA HIS A 71 16.85 17.35 12.01
C HIS A 71 17.03 15.94 12.56
N ALA A 72 16.98 14.89 11.72
CA ALA A 72 17.25 13.52 12.16
C ALA A 72 18.66 13.37 12.75
N ALA A 73 19.68 14.07 12.21
CA ALA A 73 21.06 14.02 12.69
C ALA A 73 21.33 14.87 13.96
N VAL A 74 20.50 15.86 14.24
CA VAL A 74 20.56 16.70 15.46
C VAL A 74 19.73 16.08 16.58
N PHE A 75 18.53 15.58 16.25
CA PHE A 75 17.61 14.99 17.21
C PHE A 75 17.87 13.53 17.52
N ARG A 76 18.74 12.83 16.77
CA ARG A 76 19.10 11.44 17.09
C ARG A 76 19.45 11.31 18.58
N ASP A 77 20.25 12.23 19.11
CA ASP A 77 20.70 12.19 20.50
C ASP A 77 19.58 12.53 21.51
N SER A 78 18.63 13.41 21.16
CA SER A 78 17.47 13.73 22.03
C SER A 78 16.38 12.66 21.99
N LEU A 79 16.11 12.08 20.81
CA LEU A 79 15.14 10.99 20.62
C LEU A 79 15.61 9.71 21.32
N LEU A 80 16.93 9.43 21.30
CA LEU A 80 17.52 8.32 22.04
C LEU A 80 17.41 8.47 23.57
N ASN A 81 17.23 9.69 24.08
CA ASN A 81 17.11 9.97 25.52
C ASN A 81 15.66 9.93 26.03
N ASN A 82 14.66 9.94 25.15
CA ASN A 82 13.27 9.73 25.53
C ASN A 82 13.04 8.23 25.80
N GLN A 83 12.41 7.90 26.93
CA GLN A 83 12.02 6.51 27.21
C GLN A 83 11.04 6.05 26.13
N GLN A 84 11.47 5.11 25.29
CA GLN A 84 10.56 4.46 24.35
C GLN A 84 9.44 3.77 25.16
N PRO A 85 8.17 4.01 24.82
CA PRO A 85 7.06 3.36 25.51
C PRO A 85 7.17 1.84 25.35
N GLU A 86 6.90 1.12 26.42
CA GLU A 86 6.92 -0.34 26.41
C GLU A 86 5.82 -0.86 25.45
N LEU A 87 6.24 -1.52 24.38
CA LEU A 87 5.31 -2.01 23.36
C LEU A 87 4.67 -3.32 23.82
N ILE A 88 3.33 -3.35 23.81
CA ILE A 88 2.57 -4.53 24.22
C ILE A 88 2.78 -5.65 23.18
N PRO A 89 3.21 -6.86 23.60
CA PRO A 89 3.38 -7.99 22.69
C PRO A 89 2.13 -8.25 21.85
N GLY A 90 2.30 -8.33 20.52
CA GLY A 90 1.23 -8.61 19.57
C GLY A 90 0.41 -7.39 19.13
N HIS A 91 0.69 -6.21 19.69
CA HIS A 91 0.20 -4.91 19.20
C HIS A 91 0.87 -4.56 17.85
N PRO A 92 0.19 -3.89 16.90
CA PRO A 92 0.79 -3.54 15.60
C PRO A 92 2.16 -2.84 15.69
N LEU A 93 2.34 -1.91 16.64
CA LEU A 93 3.64 -1.26 16.89
C LEU A 93 4.75 -2.23 17.31
N HIS A 94 4.43 -3.22 18.16
CA HIS A 94 5.37 -4.29 18.52
C HIS A 94 5.79 -5.09 17.29
N ILE A 95 4.84 -5.37 16.38
CA ILE A 95 5.12 -6.10 15.14
C ILE A 95 6.06 -5.31 14.23
N VAL A 96 5.83 -4.01 14.05
CA VAL A 96 6.72 -3.15 13.25
C VAL A 96 8.13 -3.13 13.81
N LYS A 97 8.27 -2.96 15.14
CA LYS A 97 9.58 -3.00 15.79
C LYS A 97 10.26 -4.38 15.60
N HIS A 98 9.51 -5.47 15.78
CA HIS A 98 10.02 -6.82 15.57
C HIS A 98 10.52 -7.01 14.12
N GLU A 99 9.74 -6.58 13.12
CA GLU A 99 10.15 -6.65 11.72
C GLU A 99 11.44 -5.87 11.45
N ASN A 100 11.62 -4.70 12.07
CA ASN A 100 12.84 -3.91 11.97
C ASN A 100 14.04 -4.64 12.60
N ASP A 101 13.86 -5.22 13.79
CA ASP A 101 14.91 -5.99 14.47
C ASP A 101 15.34 -7.22 13.64
N GLU A 102 14.39 -7.94 13.04
CA GLU A 102 14.65 -9.12 12.21
C GLU A 102 15.26 -8.78 10.85
N ALA A 103 14.84 -7.64 10.27
CA ALA A 103 15.46 -7.10 9.08
C ALA A 103 16.93 -6.73 9.32
N ARG A 104 17.27 -6.17 10.50
CA ARG A 104 18.66 -5.91 10.91
C ARG A 104 19.48 -7.19 11.00
N LYS A 105 18.97 -8.24 11.65
CA LYS A 105 19.63 -9.56 11.70
C LYS A 105 19.88 -10.13 10.29
N THR A 106 18.93 -9.96 9.40
CA THR A 106 19.07 -10.38 8.00
C THR A 106 20.17 -9.59 7.28
N LEU A 107 20.25 -8.28 7.50
CA LEU A 107 21.34 -7.43 6.99
C LEU A 107 22.70 -7.87 7.53
N ASP A 108 22.81 -8.18 8.82
CA ASP A 108 24.05 -8.67 9.42
C ASP A 108 24.49 -10.00 8.79
N SER A 109 23.56 -10.94 8.56
CA SER A 109 23.88 -12.20 7.88
C SER A 109 24.28 -12.01 6.41
N ILE A 110 23.74 -11.00 5.72
CA ILE A 110 24.20 -10.61 4.37
C ILE A 110 25.62 -10.04 4.44
N ALA A 111 25.93 -9.22 5.45
CA ALA A 111 27.27 -8.66 5.65
C ALA A 111 28.31 -9.77 5.85
N GLU A 112 28.01 -10.74 6.72
CA GLU A 112 28.83 -11.94 6.95
C GLU A 112 29.07 -12.72 5.64
N GLY A 113 28.03 -12.90 4.82
CA GLY A 113 28.16 -13.56 3.51
C GLY A 113 29.10 -12.82 2.56
N ILE A 114 29.02 -11.49 2.50
CA ILE A 114 29.92 -10.65 1.68
C ILE A 114 31.36 -10.74 2.21
N GLU A 115 31.56 -10.73 3.52
CA GLU A 115 32.89 -10.89 4.12
C GLU A 115 33.49 -12.27 3.83
N ALA A 116 32.69 -13.33 3.94
CA ALA A 116 33.10 -14.69 3.63
C ALA A 116 33.57 -14.82 2.16
N LEU A 117 32.87 -14.18 1.22
CA LEU A 117 33.30 -14.13 -0.20
C LEU A 117 34.68 -13.48 -0.39
N SER A 118 35.04 -12.49 0.45
CA SER A 118 36.38 -11.89 0.39
C SER A 118 37.49 -12.74 1.00
N GLN A 119 37.18 -13.58 1.99
CA GLN A 119 38.20 -14.38 2.70
C GLN A 119 38.46 -15.74 2.06
N VAL A 120 37.40 -16.40 1.59
CA VAL A 120 37.48 -17.76 1.04
C VAL A 120 37.96 -17.73 -0.40
N ARG A 121 38.99 -18.53 -0.73
CA ARG A 121 39.56 -18.65 -2.09
C ARG A 121 39.07 -19.88 -2.85
N GLU A 122 38.61 -20.93 -2.16
CA GLU A 122 38.12 -22.18 -2.74
C GLU A 122 36.64 -22.39 -2.36
N ASP A 123 35.80 -22.77 -3.32
CA ASP A 123 34.35 -22.98 -3.18
C ASP A 123 33.51 -21.75 -2.76
N ARG A 124 33.59 -20.69 -3.58
CA ARG A 124 32.75 -19.48 -3.45
C ARG A 124 31.31 -19.67 -3.91
N THR A 125 31.02 -20.76 -4.62
CA THR A 125 29.72 -20.99 -5.27
C THR A 125 28.63 -21.16 -4.22
N THR A 126 28.85 -22.01 -3.22
CA THR A 126 27.90 -22.26 -2.13
C THR A 126 27.60 -21.00 -1.33
N ILE A 127 28.64 -20.21 -1.02
CA ILE A 127 28.51 -18.93 -0.29
C ILE A 127 27.71 -17.92 -1.12
N LEU A 128 27.97 -17.86 -2.43
CA LEU A 128 27.27 -16.96 -3.34
C LEU A 128 25.79 -17.34 -3.50
N GLU A 129 25.46 -18.63 -3.55
CA GLU A 129 24.08 -19.12 -3.60
C GLU A 129 23.31 -18.77 -2.32
N ASP A 130 23.88 -19.04 -1.16
CA ASP A 130 23.31 -18.64 0.14
C ASP A 130 23.11 -17.11 0.23
N LEU A 131 24.09 -16.32 -0.22
CA LEU A 131 23.97 -14.86 -0.28
C LEU A 131 22.82 -14.41 -1.21
N LYS A 132 22.65 -15.04 -2.38
CA LYS A 132 21.56 -14.74 -3.32
C LYS A 132 20.20 -15.03 -2.71
N GLU A 133 20.07 -16.12 -1.96
CA GLU A 133 18.86 -16.49 -1.23
C GLU A 133 18.55 -15.47 -0.13
N LYS A 134 19.51 -15.15 0.73
CA LYS A 134 19.38 -14.15 1.79
C LYS A 134 18.97 -12.78 1.26
N VAL A 135 19.59 -12.31 0.16
CA VAL A 135 19.24 -11.03 -0.47
C VAL A 135 17.84 -11.06 -1.09
N SER A 136 17.43 -12.20 -1.66
CA SER A 136 16.09 -12.37 -2.20
C SER A 136 15.03 -12.40 -1.11
N PHE A 137 15.31 -13.09 -0.01
CA PHE A 137 14.49 -13.13 1.19
C PHE A 137 14.34 -11.74 1.81
N PHE A 138 15.46 -11.02 2.02
CA PHE A 138 15.45 -9.65 2.54
C PHE A 138 14.61 -8.71 1.68
N ARG A 139 14.84 -8.72 0.36
CA ARG A 139 14.07 -7.88 -0.57
C ARG A 139 12.57 -8.14 -0.50
N SER A 140 12.16 -9.41 -0.48
CA SER A 140 10.74 -9.79 -0.47
C SER A 140 10.05 -9.32 0.83
N ASN A 141 10.69 -9.54 1.97
CA ASN A 141 10.12 -9.18 3.27
C ASN A 141 10.16 -7.67 3.53
N LEU A 142 11.22 -6.98 3.11
CA LEU A 142 11.29 -5.52 3.23
C LEU A 142 10.20 -4.84 2.39
N ASP A 143 9.95 -5.33 1.17
CA ASP A 143 8.89 -4.79 0.31
C ASP A 143 7.50 -4.96 0.93
N LYS A 144 7.23 -6.12 1.56
CA LYS A 144 5.99 -6.32 2.34
C LYS A 144 5.90 -5.39 3.54
N HIS A 145 6.99 -5.21 4.28
CA HIS A 145 7.04 -4.30 5.43
C HIS A 145 6.68 -2.87 5.02
N PHE A 146 7.33 -2.34 3.97
CA PHE A 146 7.00 -1.01 3.44
C PHE A 146 5.59 -0.95 2.86
N SER A 147 5.15 -1.96 2.12
CA SER A 147 3.78 -1.99 1.59
C SER A 147 2.73 -1.97 2.69
N LYS A 148 2.96 -2.67 3.81
CA LYS A 148 2.08 -2.63 4.98
C LYS A 148 2.05 -1.23 5.59
N LYS A 149 3.22 -0.61 5.75
CA LYS A 149 3.36 0.77 6.24
C LYS A 149 2.60 1.77 5.36
N GLU A 150 2.78 1.67 4.05
CA GLU A 150 2.22 2.57 3.04
C GLU A 150 0.71 2.43 2.86
N ASN A 151 0.19 1.20 2.87
CA ASN A 151 -1.21 0.92 2.56
C ASN A 151 -2.10 0.80 3.80
N ILE A 152 -1.52 0.69 4.99
CA ILE A 152 -2.27 0.63 6.25
C ILE A 152 -1.96 1.84 7.11
N PHE A 153 -0.73 1.98 7.60
CA PHE A 153 -0.42 2.99 8.62
C PHE A 153 -0.57 4.43 8.10
N PHE A 154 -0.05 4.72 6.91
CA PHE A 154 -0.11 6.07 6.33
C PHE A 154 -1.55 6.57 6.14
N PRO A 155 -2.49 5.81 5.55
CA PRO A 155 -3.89 6.22 5.46
C PRO A 155 -4.54 6.64 6.79
N TYR A 156 -4.23 5.97 7.91
CA TYR A 156 -4.79 6.36 9.21
C TYR A 156 -4.20 7.67 9.73
N LEU A 157 -2.91 7.95 9.48
CA LEU A 157 -2.30 9.25 9.78
C LEU A 157 -2.86 10.37 8.89
N GLU A 158 -3.08 10.09 7.61
CA GLU A 158 -3.64 11.03 6.64
C GLU A 158 -5.09 11.42 6.99
N LYS A 159 -5.91 10.47 7.50
CA LYS A 159 -7.24 10.76 8.08
C LYS A 159 -7.18 11.77 9.23
N ARG A 160 -6.03 11.89 9.91
CA ARG A 160 -5.77 12.88 10.97
C ARG A 160 -5.06 14.14 10.45
N ASN A 161 -5.00 14.33 9.14
CA ASN A 161 -4.30 15.43 8.43
C ASN A 161 -2.77 15.44 8.62
N ILE A 162 -2.18 14.29 9.00
CA ILE A 162 -0.73 14.13 9.08
C ILE A 162 -0.26 13.54 7.75
N THR A 163 0.20 14.38 6.83
CA THR A 163 0.48 14.00 5.43
C THR A 163 1.95 14.17 5.04
N GLY A 164 2.66 15.13 5.66
CA GLY A 164 4.08 15.39 5.37
C GLY A 164 5.01 14.20 5.66
N PRO A 165 5.08 13.71 6.91
CA PRO A 165 5.98 12.61 7.27
C PRO A 165 5.74 11.31 6.48
N PRO A 166 4.48 10.83 6.29
CA PRO A 166 4.19 9.69 5.42
C PRO A 166 4.72 9.85 3.99
N SER A 167 4.49 11.00 3.36
CA SER A 167 4.91 11.25 1.97
C SER A 167 6.44 11.24 1.80
N VAL A 168 7.16 11.84 2.76
CA VAL A 168 8.62 11.83 2.76
C VAL A 168 9.15 10.42 3.00
N MET A 169 8.58 9.69 3.97
CA MET A 169 9.00 8.31 4.25
C MET A 169 8.79 7.40 3.03
N TRP A 170 7.64 7.47 2.37
CA TRP A 170 7.37 6.70 1.15
C TRP A 170 8.42 6.97 0.07
N SER A 171 8.75 8.24 -0.18
CA SER A 171 9.78 8.60 -1.16
C SER A 171 11.14 7.95 -0.84
N VAL A 172 11.48 7.82 0.45
CA VAL A 172 12.70 7.16 0.89
C VAL A 172 12.58 5.63 0.80
N ASP A 173 11.40 5.06 1.03
CA ASP A 173 11.14 3.63 0.84
C ASP A 173 11.37 3.22 -0.61
N ASP A 174 10.93 4.04 -1.58
CA ASP A 174 11.18 3.82 -3.01
C ASP A 174 12.67 3.90 -3.36
N GLU A 175 13.39 4.87 -2.80
CA GLU A 175 14.86 4.93 -2.93
C GLU A 175 15.51 3.64 -2.41
N ILE A 176 15.09 3.16 -1.23
CA ILE A 176 15.61 1.92 -0.64
C ILE A 176 15.28 0.72 -1.52
N ARG A 177 14.05 0.60 -2.04
CA ARG A 177 13.65 -0.48 -2.97
C ARG A 177 14.57 -0.53 -4.19
N ASP A 178 14.90 0.63 -4.76
CA ASP A 178 15.80 0.73 -5.91
C ASP A 178 17.25 0.38 -5.55
N MET A 179 17.73 0.77 -4.37
CA MET A 179 19.04 0.37 -3.86
C MET A 179 19.13 -1.15 -3.66
N VAL A 180 18.12 -1.77 -3.04
CA VAL A 180 18.05 -3.23 -2.81
C VAL A 180 17.97 -3.97 -4.14
N LYS A 181 17.18 -3.47 -5.10
CA LYS A 181 17.07 -4.05 -6.45
C LYS A 181 18.40 -3.97 -7.19
N SER A 182 19.13 -2.87 -7.06
CA SER A 182 20.44 -2.67 -7.68
C SER A 182 21.49 -3.58 -7.04
N PHE A 183 21.52 -3.65 -5.71
CA PHE A 183 22.39 -4.55 -4.95
C PHE A 183 22.14 -6.02 -5.32
N LYS A 184 20.88 -6.47 -5.39
CA LYS A 184 20.54 -7.82 -5.84
C LYS A 184 21.06 -8.13 -7.24
N LYS A 185 21.04 -7.16 -8.17
CA LYS A 185 21.61 -7.34 -9.51
C LYS A 185 23.12 -7.53 -9.47
N LEU A 186 23.84 -6.80 -8.60
CA LEU A 186 25.28 -6.96 -8.40
C LEU A 186 25.59 -8.36 -7.87
N VAL A 187 24.91 -8.80 -6.81
CA VAL A 187 25.07 -10.15 -6.23
C VAL A 187 24.77 -11.25 -7.26
N ASN A 188 23.74 -11.06 -8.11
CA ASN A 188 23.37 -12.04 -9.13
C ASN A 188 24.38 -12.16 -10.27
N LYS A 189 25.06 -11.07 -10.62
CA LYS A 189 26.00 -11.00 -11.76
C LYS A 189 27.45 -11.24 -11.37
N TRP A 190 27.77 -11.16 -10.08
CA TRP A 190 29.14 -11.26 -9.60
C TRP A 190 29.80 -12.57 -9.99
N ASP A 191 30.98 -12.46 -10.61
CA ASP A 191 31.84 -13.58 -10.97
C ASP A 191 32.93 -13.77 -9.89
N PRO A 192 33.10 -14.99 -9.34
CA PRO A 192 34.17 -15.32 -8.40
C PRO A 192 35.59 -14.89 -8.79
N GLY A 193 35.86 -14.64 -10.09
CA GLY A 193 37.16 -14.17 -10.59
C GLY A 193 37.42 -12.65 -10.51
N ASN A 194 36.42 -11.80 -10.24
CA ASN A 194 36.54 -10.35 -10.35
C ASN A 194 36.55 -9.63 -9.00
N SER A 195 37.74 -9.26 -8.51
CA SER A 195 37.90 -8.59 -7.21
C SER A 195 37.31 -7.17 -7.16
N ARG A 196 37.29 -6.45 -8.28
CA ARG A 196 36.75 -5.08 -8.35
C ARG A 196 35.23 -5.06 -8.16
N GLU A 197 34.53 -6.03 -8.73
CA GLU A 197 33.08 -6.15 -8.56
C GLU A 197 32.69 -6.48 -7.11
N LEU A 198 33.59 -7.14 -6.35
CA LEU A 198 33.36 -7.42 -4.93
C LEU A 198 33.43 -6.15 -4.08
N ASP A 199 34.37 -5.25 -4.37
CA ASP A 199 34.45 -3.95 -3.68
C ASP A 199 33.25 -3.06 -4.02
N GLU A 200 32.82 -3.03 -5.28
CA GLU A 200 31.59 -2.33 -5.70
C GLU A 200 30.33 -2.89 -5.02
N MET A 201 30.26 -4.22 -4.84
CA MET A 201 29.19 -4.89 -4.08
C MET A 201 29.19 -4.47 -2.62
N LYS A 202 30.37 -4.43 -1.96
CA LYS A 202 30.54 -4.00 -0.56
C LYS A 202 30.09 -2.56 -0.37
N ASP A 203 30.55 -1.66 -1.23
CA ASP A 203 30.19 -0.24 -1.16
C ASP A 203 28.67 -0.04 -1.37
N SER A 204 28.08 -0.76 -2.34
CA SER A 204 26.64 -0.75 -2.56
C SER A 204 25.87 -1.28 -1.36
N PHE A 205 26.36 -2.34 -0.71
CA PHE A 205 25.74 -2.92 0.47
C PHE A 205 25.78 -1.96 1.66
N ILE A 206 26.93 -1.36 1.96
CA ILE A 206 27.09 -0.43 3.09
C ILE A 206 26.12 0.75 2.95
N LYS A 207 26.08 1.40 1.77
CA LYS A 207 25.15 2.50 1.50
C LYS A 207 23.69 2.11 1.68
N MET A 208 23.31 0.92 1.17
CA MET A 208 21.95 0.40 1.30
C MET A 208 21.59 0.09 2.75
N ARG A 209 22.48 -0.61 3.48
CA ARG A 209 22.31 -0.95 4.89
C ARG A 209 22.15 0.29 5.76
N ASP A 210 22.95 1.33 5.52
CA ASP A 210 22.91 2.57 6.29
C ASP A 210 21.57 3.30 6.05
N ARG A 211 21.11 3.35 4.79
CA ARG A 211 19.82 3.97 4.44
C ARG A 211 18.62 3.23 5.03
N VAL A 212 18.64 1.89 4.98
CA VAL A 212 17.62 1.05 5.62
C VAL A 212 17.61 1.26 7.14
N THR A 213 18.78 1.23 7.77
CA THR A 213 18.94 1.43 9.21
C THR A 213 18.42 2.80 9.66
N GLU A 214 18.62 3.83 8.83
CA GLU A 214 18.08 5.15 9.04
C GLU A 214 16.54 5.17 8.96
N MET A 215 15.94 4.47 8.01
CA MET A 215 14.48 4.35 7.92
C MET A 215 13.89 3.67 9.15
N PHE A 216 14.45 2.54 9.58
CA PHE A 216 14.02 1.85 10.80
C PHE A 216 14.13 2.74 12.04
N PHE A 217 15.19 3.54 12.13
CA PHE A 217 15.31 4.54 13.20
C PHE A 217 14.15 5.56 13.15
N LYS A 218 13.80 6.08 11.97
CA LYS A 218 12.68 7.02 11.80
C LYS A 218 11.34 6.35 12.12
N GLU A 219 11.16 5.08 11.75
CA GLU A 219 9.93 4.34 12.07
C GLU A 219 9.76 4.13 13.57
N GLU A 220 10.83 3.73 14.27
CA GLU A 220 10.79 3.46 15.70
C GLU A 220 10.69 4.75 16.54
N ASN A 221 11.36 5.83 16.13
CA ASN A 221 11.50 7.03 16.96
C ASN A 221 10.66 8.22 16.50
N ILE A 222 10.04 8.16 15.31
CA ILE A 222 9.20 9.23 14.78
C ILE A 222 7.82 8.69 14.43
N LEU A 223 7.73 7.69 13.56
CA LEU A 223 6.44 7.17 13.09
C LEU A 223 5.66 6.48 14.22
N THR A 224 6.33 5.65 15.03
CA THR A 224 5.71 4.90 16.12
C THR A 224 5.09 5.81 17.18
N PRO A 225 5.82 6.78 17.77
CA PRO A 225 5.21 7.75 18.70
C PRO A 225 4.08 8.56 18.07
N MET A 226 4.23 8.94 16.79
CA MET A 226 3.21 9.69 16.06
C MET A 226 1.91 8.90 15.93
N MET A 227 1.99 7.62 15.54
CA MET A 227 0.82 6.76 15.45
C MET A 227 0.22 6.49 16.84
N GLN A 228 1.05 6.24 17.85
CA GLN A 228 0.57 5.99 19.21
C GLN A 228 -0.24 7.15 19.78
N ASN A 229 0.15 8.39 19.46
CA ASN A 229 -0.55 9.59 19.91
C ASN A 229 -1.75 9.97 19.03
N ALA A 230 -1.77 9.56 17.76
CA ALA A 230 -2.79 9.95 16.79
C ALA A 230 -3.96 8.98 16.67
N LEU A 231 -3.74 7.69 16.94
CA LEU A 231 -4.69 6.61 16.64
C LEU A 231 -5.41 6.09 17.88
N SER A 232 -6.68 5.72 17.72
CA SER A 232 -7.48 5.09 18.78
C SER A 232 -7.31 3.57 18.84
N GLU A 233 -7.73 2.97 19.95
CA GLU A 233 -7.73 1.50 20.15
C GLU A 233 -8.55 0.75 19.07
N GLU A 234 -9.66 1.34 18.60
CA GLU A 234 -10.47 0.75 17.52
C GLU A 234 -9.71 0.75 16.19
N GLU A 235 -9.02 1.85 15.86
CA GLU A 235 -8.19 1.95 14.66
C GLU A 235 -7.04 0.94 14.73
N TRP A 236 -6.44 0.71 15.91
CA TRP A 236 -5.44 -0.34 16.09
C TRP A 236 -5.96 -1.75 15.87
N ALA A 237 -7.22 -2.02 16.23
CA ALA A 237 -7.87 -3.30 15.93
C ALA A 237 -8.08 -3.48 14.41
N GLU A 238 -8.56 -2.46 13.71
CA GLU A 238 -8.72 -2.47 12.25
C GLU A 238 -7.38 -2.65 11.53
N ILE A 239 -6.34 -1.93 11.99
CA ILE A 239 -4.98 -2.05 11.48
C ILE A 239 -4.46 -3.47 11.64
N LYS A 240 -4.72 -4.10 12.79
CA LYS A 240 -4.30 -5.47 13.05
C LYS A 240 -4.99 -6.47 12.12
N GLU A 241 -6.29 -6.30 11.88
CA GLU A 241 -7.06 -7.13 10.95
C GLU A 241 -6.50 -7.01 9.52
N GLN A 242 -6.35 -5.79 9.01
CA GLN A 242 -5.80 -5.53 7.66
C GLN A 242 -4.35 -6.00 7.53
N SER A 243 -3.55 -5.89 8.60
CA SER A 243 -2.15 -6.35 8.58
C SER A 243 -2.02 -7.86 8.36
N SER A 244 -3.06 -8.64 8.65
CA SER A 244 -3.05 -10.10 8.43
C SER A 244 -2.97 -10.47 6.95
N GLU A 245 -3.40 -9.61 6.03
CA GLU A 245 -3.34 -9.82 4.59
C GLU A 245 -1.90 -9.91 4.06
N PHE A 246 -0.94 -9.29 4.76
CA PHE A 246 0.48 -9.30 4.38
C PHE A 246 1.20 -10.60 4.81
N GLY A 247 0.55 -11.40 5.65
CA GLY A 247 1.10 -12.62 6.22
C GLY A 247 2.31 -12.37 7.12
N MET A 248 3.14 -13.39 7.28
CA MET A 248 4.38 -13.30 8.06
C MET A 248 5.46 -12.53 7.29
N ILE A 249 6.05 -11.53 7.94
CA ILE A 249 7.14 -10.69 7.43
C ILE A 249 8.38 -10.94 8.29
N PHE A 250 9.48 -11.37 7.66
CA PHE A 250 10.75 -11.82 8.26
C PHE A 250 10.65 -13.03 9.19
N SER A 251 9.88 -12.98 10.28
CA SER A 251 9.71 -14.10 11.20
C SER A 251 8.47 -13.94 12.09
N ASP A 252 8.14 -14.97 12.86
CA ASP A 252 7.06 -14.95 13.83
C ASP A 252 7.46 -14.11 15.06
N PRO A 253 6.71 -13.06 15.43
CA PRO A 253 6.98 -12.29 16.64
C PRO A 253 6.87 -13.11 17.94
N GLY A 254 6.33 -14.33 17.91
CA GLY A 254 6.17 -15.21 19.08
C GLY A 254 5.28 -14.62 20.18
N ALA A 255 4.62 -13.50 19.88
CA ALA A 255 3.78 -12.75 20.79
C ALA A 255 2.34 -13.25 20.69
N GLY A 256 1.67 -13.40 21.84
CA GLY A 256 0.26 -13.78 21.90
C GLY A 256 -0.65 -12.83 21.12
N ILE A 257 -1.90 -13.25 20.90
CA ILE A 257 -2.90 -12.41 20.23
C ILE A 257 -3.25 -11.23 21.15
N TRP A 258 -2.67 -10.06 20.89
CA TRP A 258 -3.19 -8.81 21.45
C TRP A 258 -4.64 -8.60 21.01
N LYS A 259 -5.51 -8.24 21.96
CA LYS A 259 -6.89 -7.85 21.70
C LYS A 259 -7.09 -6.47 22.32
N ALA A 260 -7.62 -5.53 21.56
CA ALA A 260 -7.96 -4.21 22.07
C ALA A 260 -8.94 -4.35 23.25
N GLU A 261 -8.64 -3.67 24.36
CA GLU A 261 -9.54 -3.60 25.50
C GLU A 261 -10.74 -2.73 25.08
N SER A 262 -11.89 -3.38 24.82
CA SER A 262 -13.18 -2.79 24.45
C SER A 262 -13.49 -2.56 22.95
N VAL A 263 -13.24 -3.55 22.09
CA VAL A 263 -14.06 -3.65 20.86
C VAL A 263 -15.40 -4.29 21.22
N SER A 264 -16.33 -3.46 21.70
CA SER A 264 -17.75 -3.72 21.45
C SER A 264 -17.89 -4.08 19.99
N ASN A 265 -18.57 -5.19 19.69
CA ASN A 265 -18.71 -5.81 18.38
C ASN A 265 -19.52 -4.95 17.38
N THR A 266 -19.12 -3.71 17.19
CA THR A 266 -19.55 -2.84 16.11
C THR A 266 -18.48 -2.92 15.06
N GLN A 267 -18.68 -3.80 14.07
CA GLN A 267 -18.14 -3.60 12.74
C GLN A 267 -18.23 -2.10 12.43
N ALA A 268 -17.08 -1.42 12.42
CA ALA A 268 -17.00 -0.04 12.02
C ALA A 268 -17.33 0.02 10.54
N ARG A 269 -18.62 0.03 10.24
CA ARG A 269 -19.10 0.40 8.91
C ARG A 269 -18.59 1.82 8.69
N PRO A 270 -17.96 2.12 7.54
CA PRO A 270 -17.53 3.47 7.23
C PRO A 270 -18.71 4.41 7.45
N GLN A 271 -18.42 5.59 8.02
CA GLN A 271 -19.35 6.68 8.26
C GLN A 271 -20.45 6.66 7.19
N ARG A 272 -21.67 6.27 7.59
CA ARG A 272 -22.82 6.32 6.70
C ARG A 272 -23.00 7.80 6.35
N ASP A 273 -22.52 8.20 5.18
CA ASP A 273 -23.20 9.27 4.48
C ASP A 273 -24.64 8.79 4.33
N ASP A 274 -25.61 9.51 4.92
CA ASP A 274 -27.02 9.08 5.03
C ASP A 274 -27.68 8.81 3.64
N LYS A 275 -26.95 9.10 2.56
CA LYS A 275 -27.34 8.93 1.15
C LYS A 275 -26.62 7.80 0.42
N GLY A 276 -25.59 7.19 1.02
CA GLY A 276 -24.79 6.12 0.42
C GLY A 276 -25.28 4.72 0.78
N LEU A 277 -25.26 3.81 -0.19
CA LEU A 277 -25.40 2.38 0.04
C LEU A 277 -24.05 1.83 0.51
N GLY A 278 -23.99 1.33 1.75
CA GLY A 278 -22.82 0.62 2.26
C GLY A 278 -22.62 -0.70 1.50
N LEU A 279 -21.43 -0.88 0.92
CA LEU A 279 -20.99 -2.09 0.25
C LEU A 279 -20.04 -2.87 1.17
N ASP A 280 -19.61 -4.05 0.74
CA ASP A 280 -18.59 -4.83 1.48
C ASP A 280 -17.28 -4.04 1.65
N THR A 281 -16.97 -3.18 0.68
CA THR A 281 -15.85 -2.24 0.75
C THR A 281 -16.30 -0.86 0.28
N GLY A 282 -16.35 0.09 1.21
CA GLY A 282 -16.73 1.47 0.96
C GLY A 282 -18.26 1.71 0.90
N SER A 283 -18.64 2.88 0.40
CA SER A 283 -20.03 3.32 0.28
C SER A 283 -20.18 4.11 -1.01
N LEU A 284 -21.26 3.88 -1.74
CA LEU A 284 -21.59 4.60 -2.98
C LEU A 284 -23.04 5.06 -2.98
N THR A 285 -23.28 6.27 -3.46
CA THR A 285 -24.64 6.74 -3.72
C THR A 285 -25.26 5.97 -4.90
N PRO A 286 -26.60 5.87 -5.00
CA PRO A 286 -27.26 5.27 -6.16
C PRO A 286 -26.86 5.92 -7.50
N ALA A 287 -26.55 7.21 -7.50
CA ALA A 287 -26.08 7.93 -8.68
C ALA A 287 -24.68 7.46 -9.13
N GLU A 288 -23.76 7.28 -8.19
CA GLU A 288 -22.41 6.76 -8.46
C GLU A 288 -22.45 5.31 -8.93
N ILE A 289 -23.28 4.46 -8.32
CA ILE A 289 -23.49 3.07 -8.76
C ILE A 289 -23.95 3.03 -10.21
N ASN A 290 -24.96 3.84 -10.57
CA ASN A 290 -25.45 3.91 -11.95
C ASN A 290 -24.37 4.45 -12.91
N ALA A 291 -23.61 5.47 -12.49
CA ALA A 291 -22.55 6.04 -13.31
C ALA A 291 -21.43 5.02 -13.59
N ILE A 292 -20.99 4.28 -12.56
CA ILE A 292 -19.99 3.21 -12.72
C ILE A 292 -20.52 2.14 -13.68
N LEU A 293 -21.69 1.57 -13.40
CA LEU A 293 -22.23 0.46 -14.19
C LEU A 293 -22.54 0.82 -15.65
N THR A 294 -22.73 2.11 -15.97
CA THR A 294 -22.95 2.59 -17.35
C THR A 294 -21.66 3.00 -18.08
N ASN A 295 -20.52 3.05 -17.40
CA ASN A 295 -19.22 3.39 -17.97
C ASN A 295 -18.20 2.24 -17.89
N LEU A 296 -18.58 1.07 -17.37
CA LEU A 296 -17.74 -0.13 -17.46
C LEU A 296 -17.51 -0.49 -18.94
N PRO A 297 -16.30 -0.96 -19.32
CA PRO A 297 -15.99 -1.39 -20.68
C PRO A 297 -16.56 -2.79 -21.01
N ILE A 298 -17.71 -3.12 -20.41
CA ILE A 298 -18.44 -4.39 -20.55
C ILE A 298 -19.93 -4.12 -20.46
N ASP A 299 -20.72 -4.90 -21.19
CA ASP A 299 -22.18 -4.93 -21.07
C ASP A 299 -22.57 -5.95 -20.00
N ILE A 300 -23.43 -5.56 -19.05
CA ILE A 300 -23.93 -6.41 -17.97
C ILE A 300 -25.43 -6.56 -18.12
N THR A 301 -25.97 -7.78 -18.01
CA THR A 301 -27.41 -8.04 -17.83
C THR A 301 -27.60 -8.92 -16.61
N PHE A 302 -28.50 -8.54 -15.71
CA PHE A 302 -28.82 -9.32 -14.51
C PHE A 302 -30.24 -9.86 -14.56
N VAL A 303 -30.34 -11.17 -14.32
CA VAL A 303 -31.57 -11.95 -14.22
C VAL A 303 -31.70 -12.45 -12.78
N GLY A 304 -32.78 -12.07 -12.10
CA GLY A 304 -32.99 -12.47 -10.71
C GLY A 304 -33.26 -13.97 -10.53
N LYS A 305 -33.29 -14.45 -9.28
CA LYS A 305 -33.58 -15.85 -8.94
C LYS A 305 -34.90 -16.40 -9.48
N ASP A 306 -35.84 -15.51 -9.80
CA ASP A 306 -37.12 -15.81 -10.43
C ASP A 306 -37.05 -15.82 -11.97
N ASP A 307 -35.87 -15.82 -12.58
CA ASP A 307 -35.63 -15.83 -14.03
C ASP A 307 -36.12 -14.58 -14.77
N THR A 308 -36.32 -13.49 -14.03
CA THR A 308 -36.80 -12.21 -14.55
C THR A 308 -35.63 -11.26 -14.76
N VAL A 309 -35.56 -10.61 -15.93
CA VAL A 309 -34.54 -9.58 -16.22
C VAL A 309 -34.80 -8.36 -15.33
N ARG A 310 -33.86 -8.01 -14.48
CA ARG A 310 -33.99 -6.89 -13.52
C ARG A 310 -33.14 -5.68 -13.89
N TYR A 311 -32.04 -5.90 -14.60
CA TYR A 311 -31.11 -4.84 -14.94
C TYR A 311 -30.36 -5.18 -16.23
N PHE A 312 -29.99 -4.14 -16.99
CA PHE A 312 -28.93 -4.22 -18.00
C PHE A 312 -28.21 -2.87 -18.06
N SER A 313 -26.89 -2.88 -18.30
CA SER A 313 -26.11 -1.65 -18.46
C SER A 313 -26.44 -0.99 -19.79
N GLN A 314 -26.55 0.34 -19.78
CA GLN A 314 -26.73 1.17 -20.98
C GLN A 314 -25.41 1.83 -21.33
N GLY A 315 -24.38 1.02 -21.59
CA GLY A 315 -23.07 1.49 -22.01
C GLY A 315 -23.12 2.26 -23.33
N LYS A 316 -22.09 3.09 -23.59
CA LYS A 316 -21.97 3.87 -24.84
C LYS A 316 -21.75 2.97 -26.05
N GLU A 317 -20.98 1.91 -25.90
CA GLU A 317 -20.63 0.95 -26.95
C GLU A 317 -21.32 -0.38 -26.64
N ARG A 318 -22.50 -0.61 -27.23
CA ARG A 318 -23.32 -1.80 -26.97
C ARG A 318 -23.03 -2.89 -28.00
N ILE A 319 -22.75 -4.10 -27.53
CA ILE A 319 -22.56 -5.27 -28.39
C ILE A 319 -23.92 -5.83 -28.81
N PHE A 320 -24.82 -5.99 -27.85
CA PHE A 320 -26.18 -6.46 -28.09
C PHE A 320 -27.20 -5.38 -27.74
N THR A 321 -28.04 -5.03 -28.72
CA THR A 321 -29.09 -4.03 -28.48
C THR A 321 -30.13 -4.60 -27.52
N ARG A 322 -30.27 -3.96 -26.35
CA ARG A 322 -31.35 -4.21 -25.39
C ARG A 322 -32.28 -2.99 -25.33
N THR A 323 -33.58 -3.23 -25.33
CA THR A 323 -34.60 -2.20 -25.15
C THR A 323 -35.09 -2.20 -23.71
N LYS A 324 -35.51 -1.03 -23.18
CA LYS A 324 -36.05 -0.92 -21.81
C LYS A 324 -37.25 -1.86 -21.55
N SER A 325 -37.95 -2.28 -22.59
CA SER A 325 -39.09 -3.22 -22.51
C SER A 325 -38.74 -4.64 -22.05
N ILE A 326 -37.46 -5.02 -21.99
CA ILE A 326 -37.08 -6.35 -21.49
C ILE A 326 -37.10 -6.44 -19.96
N ILE A 327 -37.06 -5.30 -19.25
CA ILE A 327 -37.10 -5.29 -17.79
C ILE A 327 -38.44 -5.88 -17.33
N GLY A 328 -38.38 -6.83 -16.40
CA GLY A 328 -39.56 -7.57 -15.93
C GLY A 328 -39.96 -8.77 -16.80
N ARG A 329 -39.28 -9.00 -17.94
CA ARG A 329 -39.54 -10.15 -18.81
C ARG A 329 -38.76 -11.37 -18.32
N LYS A 330 -39.33 -12.57 -18.49
CA LYS A 330 -38.63 -13.85 -18.27
C LYS A 330 -37.50 -14.02 -19.29
N VAL A 331 -36.33 -14.48 -18.85
CA VAL A 331 -35.14 -14.62 -19.69
C VAL A 331 -35.36 -15.57 -20.88
N GLN A 332 -36.18 -16.61 -20.71
CA GLN A 332 -36.56 -17.56 -21.75
C GLN A 332 -37.29 -16.87 -22.91
N ASN A 333 -38.07 -15.82 -22.61
CA ASN A 333 -38.81 -15.06 -23.62
C ASN A 333 -37.92 -14.03 -24.34
N CYS A 334 -36.70 -13.81 -23.88
CA CYS A 334 -35.75 -12.87 -24.49
C CYS A 334 -34.88 -13.51 -25.58
N HIS A 335 -34.98 -14.83 -25.79
CA HIS A 335 -34.14 -15.60 -26.69
C HIS A 335 -34.97 -16.30 -27.78
N PRO A 336 -34.41 -16.50 -28.99
CA PRO A 336 -35.07 -17.29 -30.04
C PRO A 336 -35.34 -18.75 -29.58
N PRO A 337 -36.45 -19.38 -30.01
CA PRO A 337 -36.84 -20.73 -29.58
C PRO A 337 -35.73 -21.78 -29.70
N GLU A 338 -34.90 -21.67 -30.72
CA GLU A 338 -33.77 -22.59 -30.97
C GLU A 338 -32.70 -22.56 -29.87
N SER A 339 -32.60 -21.47 -29.10
CA SER A 339 -31.57 -21.26 -28.07
C SER A 339 -32.10 -21.29 -26.63
N VAL A 340 -33.42 -21.27 -26.44
CA VAL A 340 -34.04 -21.23 -25.09
C VAL A 340 -33.61 -22.41 -24.23
N HIS A 341 -33.49 -23.61 -24.82
CA HIS A 341 -33.08 -24.81 -24.10
C HIS A 341 -31.66 -24.69 -23.49
N VAL A 342 -30.76 -23.96 -24.14
CA VAL A 342 -29.41 -23.68 -23.61
C VAL A 342 -29.49 -22.75 -22.42
N VAL A 343 -30.30 -21.69 -22.53
CA VAL A 343 -30.53 -20.72 -21.44
C VAL A 343 -31.13 -21.40 -20.22
N GLU A 344 -32.16 -22.23 -20.41
CA GLU A 344 -32.80 -22.99 -19.34
C GLU A 344 -31.81 -23.93 -18.65
N LYS A 345 -30.96 -24.61 -19.43
CA LYS A 345 -29.91 -25.48 -18.89
C LYS A 345 -28.93 -24.70 -18.04
N ILE A 346 -28.41 -23.57 -18.51
CA ILE A 346 -27.46 -22.73 -17.76
C ILE A 346 -28.08 -22.27 -16.44
N VAL A 347 -29.29 -21.70 -16.49
CA VAL A 347 -29.99 -21.21 -15.30
C VAL A 347 -30.27 -22.34 -14.31
N SER A 348 -30.66 -23.52 -14.78
CA SER A 348 -30.87 -24.70 -13.94
C SER A 348 -29.57 -25.21 -13.29
N ASP A 349 -28.49 -25.31 -14.07
CA ASP A 349 -27.18 -25.73 -13.57
C ASP A 349 -26.64 -24.73 -12.51
N PHE A 350 -26.93 -23.44 -12.64
CA PHE A 350 -26.56 -22.42 -11.67
C PHE A 350 -27.40 -22.49 -10.39
N LYS A 351 -28.72 -22.63 -10.51
CA LYS A 351 -29.64 -22.79 -9.36
C LYS A 351 -29.32 -24.02 -8.52
N THR A 352 -28.91 -25.11 -9.16
CA THR A 352 -28.55 -26.37 -8.50
C THR A 352 -27.12 -26.40 -7.97
N GLY A 353 -26.32 -25.36 -8.25
CA GLY A 353 -24.91 -25.29 -7.86
C GLY A 353 -24.01 -26.25 -8.65
N LYS A 354 -24.50 -26.88 -9.72
CA LYS A 354 -23.72 -27.80 -10.56
C LYS A 354 -22.61 -27.07 -11.30
N HIS A 355 -22.87 -25.84 -11.72
CA HIS A 355 -21.90 -24.94 -12.33
C HIS A 355 -22.10 -23.52 -11.78
N SER A 356 -21.04 -22.71 -11.72
CA SER A 356 -21.11 -21.30 -11.28
C SER A 356 -20.81 -20.31 -12.41
N ASN A 357 -20.36 -20.80 -13.57
CA ASN A 357 -20.05 -20.00 -14.73
C ASN A 357 -20.28 -20.78 -16.03
N ALA A 358 -20.48 -20.05 -17.13
CA ALA A 358 -20.51 -20.56 -18.49
C ALA A 358 -19.99 -19.47 -19.44
N GLU A 359 -19.21 -19.85 -20.46
CA GLU A 359 -18.52 -18.91 -21.34
C GLU A 359 -18.71 -19.27 -22.81
N PHE A 360 -18.84 -18.23 -23.64
CA PHE A 360 -18.95 -18.33 -25.09
C PHE A 360 -18.09 -17.23 -25.73
N TRP A 361 -17.58 -17.52 -26.92
CA TRP A 361 -16.94 -16.51 -27.74
C TRP A 361 -17.33 -16.71 -29.20
N LEU A 362 -17.52 -15.60 -29.91
CA LEU A 362 -17.87 -15.61 -31.32
C LEU A 362 -17.28 -14.41 -32.04
N GLU A 363 -17.15 -14.54 -33.36
CA GLU A 363 -16.90 -13.40 -34.24
C GLU A 363 -18.23 -12.86 -34.76
N LEU A 364 -18.43 -11.55 -34.59
CA LEU A 364 -19.63 -10.86 -35.04
C LEU A 364 -19.22 -9.55 -35.70
N ASN A 365 -19.53 -9.38 -36.99
CA ASN A 365 -19.22 -8.17 -37.76
C ASN A 365 -17.74 -7.72 -37.69
N GLY A 366 -16.80 -8.66 -37.60
CA GLY A 366 -15.37 -8.38 -37.46
C GLY A 366 -14.90 -8.09 -36.03
N SER A 367 -15.81 -8.07 -35.05
CA SER A 367 -15.48 -8.01 -33.63
C SER A 367 -15.40 -9.40 -33.01
N PHE A 368 -14.44 -9.62 -32.11
CA PHE A 368 -14.37 -10.82 -31.27
C PHE A 368 -15.08 -10.59 -29.95
N ILE A 369 -16.26 -11.17 -29.80
CA ILE A 369 -17.14 -11.01 -28.65
C ILE A 369 -16.95 -12.16 -27.67
N HIS A 370 -16.71 -11.82 -26.41
CA HIS A 370 -16.70 -12.76 -25.30
C HIS A 370 -17.94 -12.54 -24.43
N ILE A 371 -18.64 -13.63 -24.11
CA ILE A 371 -19.86 -13.64 -23.30
C ILE A 371 -19.66 -14.60 -22.14
N ARG A 372 -19.87 -14.12 -20.92
CA ARG A 372 -19.72 -14.88 -19.68
C ARG A 372 -20.98 -14.80 -18.86
N TYR A 373 -21.51 -15.94 -18.44
CA TYR A 373 -22.60 -16.06 -17.48
C TYR A 373 -22.04 -16.46 -16.13
N LEU A 374 -22.51 -15.82 -15.06
CA LEU A 374 -22.06 -16.05 -13.68
C LEU A 374 -23.27 -16.26 -12.77
N ALA A 375 -23.22 -17.28 -11.93
CA ALA A 375 -24.16 -17.43 -10.82
C ALA A 375 -23.76 -16.47 -9.69
N LEU A 376 -24.68 -15.60 -9.28
CA LEU A 376 -24.48 -14.73 -8.12
C LEU A 376 -25.09 -15.39 -6.89
N MET A 377 -24.28 -15.52 -5.84
CA MET A 377 -24.67 -16.05 -4.54
C MET A 377 -24.59 -14.95 -3.48
N ASP A 378 -25.43 -15.01 -2.45
CA ASP A 378 -25.30 -14.13 -1.29
C ASP A 378 -24.27 -14.66 -0.27
N SER A 379 -24.12 -13.95 0.86
CA SER A 379 -23.19 -14.31 1.94
C SER A 379 -23.52 -15.64 2.62
N GLU A 380 -24.75 -16.15 2.49
CA GLU A 380 -25.18 -17.44 3.04
C GLU A 380 -25.05 -18.57 1.99
N GLY A 381 -24.63 -18.23 0.77
CA GLY A 381 -24.48 -19.17 -0.33
C GLY A 381 -25.78 -19.43 -1.11
N GLU A 382 -26.84 -18.63 -0.91
CA GLU A 382 -28.08 -18.77 -1.66
C GLU A 382 -27.98 -18.10 -3.04
N TYR A 383 -28.58 -18.74 -4.04
CA TYR A 383 -28.62 -18.23 -5.41
C TYR A 383 -29.51 -16.97 -5.55
N MET A 384 -28.87 -15.85 -5.89
CA MET A 384 -29.52 -14.55 -6.10
C MET A 384 -29.98 -14.34 -7.54
N GLY A 385 -29.30 -14.95 -8.51
CA GLY A 385 -29.57 -14.77 -9.93
C GLY A 385 -28.39 -15.07 -10.84
N THR A 386 -28.57 -14.83 -12.14
CA THR A 386 -27.54 -14.97 -13.17
C THR A 386 -27.15 -13.59 -13.69
N MET A 387 -25.85 -13.35 -13.77
CA MET A 387 -25.28 -12.18 -14.45
C MET A 387 -24.65 -12.60 -15.78
N GLU A 388 -25.09 -11.99 -16.88
CA GLU A 388 -24.44 -12.04 -18.19
C GLU A 388 -23.50 -10.84 -18.30
N VAL A 389 -22.27 -11.08 -18.76
CA VAL A 389 -21.25 -10.08 -19.07
C VAL A 389 -20.81 -10.28 -20.52
N SER A 390 -20.90 -9.26 -21.35
CA SER A 390 -20.42 -9.28 -22.74
C SER A 390 -19.33 -8.23 -22.95
N MET A 391 -18.28 -8.58 -23.69
CA MET A 391 -17.14 -7.70 -23.97
C MET A 391 -16.63 -7.88 -25.39
N ASP A 392 -16.34 -6.77 -26.08
CA ASP A 392 -15.59 -6.77 -27.33
C ASP A 392 -14.08 -6.79 -26.99
N LEU A 393 -13.43 -7.91 -27.27
CA LEU A 393 -12.01 -8.10 -26.98
C LEU A 393 -11.11 -7.75 -28.18
N THR A 394 -11.66 -7.26 -29.29
CA THR A 394 -10.90 -7.03 -30.54
C THR A 394 -9.67 -6.16 -30.30
N ARG A 395 -9.86 -5.00 -29.63
CA ARG A 395 -8.76 -4.09 -29.28
C ARG A 395 -7.77 -4.74 -28.31
N LEU A 396 -8.27 -5.42 -27.28
CA LEU A 396 -7.43 -6.03 -26.25
C LEU A 396 -6.57 -7.17 -26.81
N ARG A 397 -7.11 -7.98 -27.73
CA ARG A 397 -6.36 -9.04 -28.43
C ARG A 397 -5.28 -8.50 -29.35
N ALA A 398 -5.40 -7.25 -29.81
CA ALA A 398 -4.44 -6.60 -30.70
C ALA A 398 -3.28 -5.89 -29.95
N LEU A 399 -3.37 -5.73 -28.61
CA LEU A 399 -2.31 -5.08 -27.84
C LEU A 399 -1.00 -5.89 -27.91
N GLN A 400 0.13 -5.18 -28.07
CA GLN A 400 1.48 -5.73 -28.11
C GLN A 400 2.44 -4.83 -27.33
N GLY A 401 3.54 -5.39 -26.83
CA GLY A 401 4.54 -4.64 -26.06
C GLY A 401 4.03 -4.14 -24.70
N GLU A 402 4.49 -2.96 -24.28
CA GLU A 402 4.14 -2.36 -22.99
C GLU A 402 3.90 -0.85 -23.12
N ARG A 403 2.91 -0.32 -22.39
CA ARG A 403 2.67 1.13 -22.24
C ARG A 403 2.62 1.47 -20.75
N ARG A 404 3.73 2.00 -20.22
CA ARG A 404 3.91 2.31 -18.78
C ARG A 404 3.73 3.79 -18.44
N LEU A 405 3.61 4.64 -19.46
CA LEU A 405 3.47 6.08 -19.32
C LEU A 405 2.16 6.57 -19.95
N LEU A 406 1.62 7.64 -19.39
CA LEU A 406 0.41 8.29 -19.87
C LEU A 406 0.61 8.82 -21.30
N GLN A 407 -0.32 8.49 -22.17
CA GLN A 407 -0.52 9.16 -23.46
C GLN A 407 -2.03 9.33 -23.61
N TYR A 408 -2.49 10.48 -24.08
CA TYR A 408 -3.89 10.64 -24.46
C TYR A 408 -4.01 10.33 -25.96
N GLU A 409 -5.06 9.61 -26.35
CA GLU A 409 -5.46 9.56 -27.75
C GLU A 409 -6.31 10.82 -27.97
N ASP A 410 -5.86 11.73 -28.85
CA ASP A 410 -6.62 12.93 -29.20
C ASP A 410 -7.95 12.50 -29.85
N MET A 411 -9.02 12.47 -29.06
CA MET A 411 -10.37 12.35 -29.59
C MET A 411 -10.71 13.66 -30.30
N ARG A 412 -10.56 13.68 -31.63
CA ARG A 412 -11.20 14.71 -32.45
C ARG A 412 -12.72 14.50 -32.34
N HIS A 413 -13.39 15.47 -31.73
CA HIS A 413 -14.85 15.54 -31.61
C HIS A 413 -15.55 15.51 -32.97
#